data_AF-A0A966NWT5-F1
#
_entry.id   AF-A0A966NWT5-F1
#
_cell.length_a   1.000
_cell.length_b   1.000
_cell.length_c   1.000
_cell.angle_alpha   90.00
_cell.angle_beta   90.00
_cell.angle_gamma   90.00
#
_symmetry.space_group_name_H-M   'P 1'
#
loop_
_entity.id
_entity.type
_entity.pdbx_description
1 polymer ?
#
loop_
_entity_poly.entity_id
_entity_poly.type
_entity_poly.pdbx_seq_one_letter_code
_entity_poly.pdbx_strand_id
1 'polypeptide(L)'
;RIWVSAVKAMVPERVCKIIDEAIQVFGATGVSQWTPLARLYAGQRTLRLADGPDEVHWHVVGRAEISRFEGEPALPQSSERGGMFSGPS
;
A
#
# COMPACT_ATOMS: atom_id res chain seq x y z
N ARG A 1 -3.50 6.53 17.57
CA ARG A 1 -3.08 5.12 17.34
C ARG A 1 -3.35 4.68 15.90
N ILE A 2 -4.54 4.94 15.35
CA ILE A 2 -4.93 4.58 13.96
C ILE A 2 -3.98 5.16 12.90
N TRP A 3 -3.66 6.45 12.96
CA TRP A 3 -2.73 7.10 12.02
C TRP A 3 -1.32 6.50 12.03
N VAL A 4 -0.86 6.02 13.19
CA VAL A 4 0.46 5.38 13.32
C VAL A 4 0.44 4.01 12.62
N SER A 5 -0.62 3.23 12.81
CA SER A 5 -0.81 1.96 12.08
C SER A 5 -0.91 2.18 10.57
N ALA A 6 -1.64 3.20 10.12
CA ALA A 6 -1.76 3.53 8.70
C ALA A 6 -0.40 3.89 8.07
N VAL A 7 0.37 4.76 8.73
CA VAL A 7 1.71 5.15 8.25
C VAL A 7 2.65 3.96 8.26
N LYS A 8 2.64 3.14 9.32
CA LYS A 8 3.52 1.97 9.45
C LYS A 8 3.24 0.91 8.39
N ALA A 9 1.99 0.74 7.93
CA ALA A 9 1.64 -0.18 6.84
C ALA A 9 2.03 0.36 5.45
N MET A 10 1.77 1.64 5.19
CA MET A 10 1.94 2.24 3.86
C MET A 10 3.40 2.54 3.53
N VAL A 11 4.18 3.06 4.49
CA VAL A 11 5.54 3.59 4.21
C VAL A 11 6.49 2.48 3.72
N PRO A 12 6.65 1.33 4.40
CA PRO A 12 7.58 0.29 3.96
C PRO A 12 7.22 -0.30 2.59
N GLU A 13 5.91 -0.42 2.28
CA GLU A 13 5.44 -0.85 0.96
C GLU A 13 5.92 0.12 -0.14
N ARG A 14 5.71 1.43 0.09
CA ARG A 14 6.10 2.45 -0.89
C ARG A 14 7.62 2.54 -1.06
N VAL A 15 8.37 2.43 0.03
CA VAL A 15 9.84 2.49 -0.01
C VAL A 15 10.41 1.27 -0.74
N CYS A 16 9.87 0.05 -0.50
CA CYS A 16 10.26 -1.14 -1.26
C CYS A 16 10.08 -0.92 -2.77
N LYS A 17 8.96 -0.33 -3.20
CA LYS A 17 8.69 -0.05 -4.62
C LYS A 17 9.70 0.94 -5.21
N ILE A 18 10.02 2.02 -4.50
CA ILE A 18 11.00 3.02 -4.97
C ILE A 18 12.40 2.39 -5.11
N ILE A 19 12.79 1.54 -4.16
CA ILE A 19 14.09 0.85 -4.22
C ILE A 19 14.10 -0.14 -5.38
N ASP A 20 13.01 -0.86 -5.62
CA ASP A 20 12.90 -1.79 -6.75
C ASP A 20 13.02 -1.06 -8.10
N GLU A 21 12.34 0.07 -8.27
CA GLU A 21 12.48 0.94 -9.44
C GLU A 21 13.94 1.43 -9.61
N ALA A 22 14.61 1.77 -8.51
CA ALA A 22 16.04 2.14 -8.54
C ALA A 22 16.93 0.95 -8.93
N ILE A 23 16.68 -0.25 -8.42
CA ILE A 23 17.41 -1.47 -8.82
C ILE A 23 17.26 -1.71 -10.32
N GLN A 24 16.04 -1.55 -10.85
CA GLN A 24 15.74 -1.75 -12.26
C GLN A 24 16.54 -0.80 -13.17
N VAL A 25 16.73 0.46 -12.77
CA VAL A 25 17.55 1.44 -13.50
C VAL A 25 19.05 1.09 -13.45
N PHE A 26 19.53 0.53 -12.34
CA PHE A 26 20.94 0.17 -12.15
C PHE A 26 21.33 -1.20 -12.73
N GLY A 27 20.36 -2.02 -13.17
CA GLY A 27 20.61 -3.35 -13.74
C GLY A 27 21.32 -4.29 -12.76
N ALA A 28 22.27 -5.09 -13.25
CA ALA A 28 22.99 -6.07 -12.42
C ALA A 28 23.75 -5.43 -11.23
N THR A 29 24.18 -4.17 -11.39
CA THR A 29 24.83 -3.42 -10.31
C THR A 29 23.86 -3.11 -9.15
N GLY A 30 22.55 -2.98 -9.44
CA GLY A 30 21.51 -2.71 -8.44
C GLY A 30 21.30 -3.87 -7.44
N VAL A 31 21.57 -5.11 -7.85
CA VAL A 31 21.48 -6.29 -6.98
C VAL A 31 22.83 -6.72 -6.38
N SER A 32 23.90 -6.02 -6.74
CA SER A 32 25.26 -6.33 -6.29
C SER A 32 25.61 -5.69 -4.94
N GLN A 33 26.76 -6.05 -4.38
CA GLN A 33 27.30 -5.39 -3.19
C GLN A 33 27.94 -4.02 -3.48
N TRP A 34 27.98 -3.60 -4.75
CA TRP A 34 28.57 -2.32 -5.17
C TRP A 34 27.66 -1.12 -4.88
N THR A 35 26.35 -1.36 -4.72
CA THR A 35 25.38 -0.32 -4.34
C THR A 35 24.68 -0.73 -3.05
N PRO A 36 24.19 0.24 -2.25
CA PRO A 36 23.43 -0.09 -1.04
C PRO A 36 22.01 -0.61 -1.34
N LEU A 37 21.56 -0.61 -2.61
CA LEU A 37 20.17 -0.85 -3.01
C LEU A 37 19.65 -2.22 -2.57
N ALA A 38 20.42 -3.28 -2.80
CA ALA A 38 20.05 -4.64 -2.39
C ALA A 38 19.84 -4.76 -0.86
N ARG A 39 20.71 -4.12 -0.07
CA ARG A 39 20.62 -4.11 1.40
C ARG A 39 19.42 -3.30 1.87
N LEU A 40 19.17 -2.15 1.25
CA LEU A 40 18.02 -1.30 1.55
C LEU A 40 16.71 -2.04 1.26
N TYR A 41 16.61 -2.73 0.12
CA TYR A 41 15.43 -3.52 -0.24
C TYR A 41 15.14 -4.61 0.81
N ALA A 42 16.17 -5.36 1.20
CA ALA A 42 16.05 -6.39 2.23
C ALA A 42 15.60 -5.79 3.58
N GLY A 43 16.21 -4.68 4.01
CA GLY A 43 15.85 -4.03 5.27
C GLY A 43 14.41 -3.52 5.29
N GLN A 44 13.94 -2.91 4.20
CA GLN A 44 12.55 -2.46 4.09
C GLN A 44 11.56 -3.63 4.07
N ARG A 45 11.93 -4.74 3.42
CA ARG A 45 11.11 -5.95 3.46
C ARG A 45 10.96 -6.51 4.88
N THR A 46 12.01 -6.42 5.71
CA THR A 46 11.96 -6.79 7.13
C THR A 46 11.02 -5.88 7.92
N LEU A 47 11.00 -4.57 7.64
CA LEU A 47 10.12 -3.61 8.33
C LEU A 47 8.62 -3.86 8.10
N ARG A 48 8.26 -4.60 7.04
CA ARG A 48 6.88 -5.07 6.78
C ARG A 48 6.44 -6.23 7.67
N LEU A 49 7.39 -6.85 8.36
CA LEU A 49 7.15 -7.94 9.33
C LEU A 49 7.37 -7.46 10.77
N ALA A 50 8.28 -6.50 10.95
CA ALA A 50 8.59 -5.91 12.25
C ALA A 50 7.39 -5.11 12.80
N ASP A 51 7.20 -5.18 14.12
CA ASP A 51 6.15 -4.45 14.89
C ASP A 51 4.69 -4.78 14.54
N GLY A 52 4.48 -5.88 13.80
CA GLY A 52 3.18 -6.30 13.30
C GLY A 52 3.19 -6.37 11.77
N PRO A 53 2.81 -7.51 11.16
CA PRO A 53 2.63 -7.58 9.71
C PRO A 53 1.70 -6.48 9.21
N ASP A 54 1.93 -5.99 7.99
CA ASP A 54 1.14 -4.92 7.37
C ASP A 54 -0.37 -5.19 7.47
N GLU A 55 -0.79 -6.45 7.37
CA GLU A 55 -2.18 -6.89 7.49
C GLU A 55 -2.80 -6.57 8.84
N VAL A 56 -2.02 -6.67 9.93
CA VAL A 56 -2.48 -6.33 11.28
C VAL A 56 -2.71 -4.82 11.40
N HIS A 57 -1.81 -4.03 10.82
CA HIS A 57 -1.96 -2.58 10.80
C HIS A 57 -3.15 -2.14 9.94
N TRP A 58 -3.34 -2.74 8.77
CA TRP A 58 -4.51 -2.51 7.92
C TRP A 58 -5.81 -2.96 8.58
N HIS A 59 -5.80 -4.05 9.35
CA HIS A 59 -6.97 -4.49 10.11
C HIS A 59 -7.40 -3.46 11.16
N VAL A 60 -6.44 -2.83 11.87
CA VAL A 60 -6.74 -1.76 12.84
C VAL A 60 -7.35 -0.53 12.15
N VAL A 61 -6.81 -0.15 10.99
CA VAL A 61 -7.34 0.97 10.19
C VAL A 61 -8.73 0.64 9.65
N GLY A 62 -8.92 -0.54 9.07
CA GLY A 62 -10.19 -1.00 8.51
C GLY A 62 -11.31 -1.07 9.55
N ARG A 63 -11.02 -1.57 10.75
CA ARG A 63 -12.00 -1.54 11.85
C ARG A 63 -12.40 -0.12 12.23
N ALA A 64 -11.45 0.81 12.27
CA ALA A 64 -11.73 2.20 12.59
C ALA A 64 -12.57 2.89 11.50
N GLU A 65 -12.30 2.61 10.22
CA GLU A 65 -13.10 3.13 9.10
C GLU A 65 -14.51 2.54 9.12
N ILE A 66 -14.68 1.23 9.31
CA ILE A 66 -16.02 0.60 9.37
C ILE A 66 -16.85 1.21 10.49
N SER A 67 -16.31 1.32 11.71
CA SER A 67 -17.03 1.93 12.84
C SER A 67 -17.37 3.41 12.62
N ARG A 68 -16.66 4.11 11.73
CA ARG A 68 -17.02 5.49 11.34
C ARG A 68 -18.27 5.52 10.46
N PHE A 69 -18.46 4.52 9.60
CA PHE A 69 -19.58 4.46 8.65
C PHE A 69 -20.80 3.68 9.18
N GLU A 70 -20.71 2.99 10.32
CA GLU A 70 -21.83 2.24 10.93
C GLU A 70 -23.05 3.10 11.31
N GLY A 71 -22.96 4.44 11.23
CA GLY A 71 -24.08 5.37 11.44
C GLY A 71 -24.53 6.16 10.20
N GLU A 72 -23.85 6.02 9.06
CA GLU A 72 -24.20 6.71 7.81
C GLU A 72 -25.13 5.82 6.97
N PRO A 73 -26.22 6.36 6.37
CA PRO A 73 -27.05 5.59 5.46
C PRO A 73 -26.20 5.06 4.30
N ALA A 74 -26.37 3.77 3.97
CA ALA A 74 -25.62 3.11 2.91
C ALA A 74 -25.66 3.96 1.63
N LEU A 75 -24.48 4.19 1.03
CA LEU A 75 -24.39 4.87 -0.26
C LEU A 75 -25.36 4.18 -1.24
N PRO A 76 -26.19 4.95 -1.97
CA PRO A 76 -27.16 4.37 -2.89
C PRO A 76 -26.43 3.44 -3.86
N GLN A 77 -26.87 2.17 -3.91
CA GLN A 77 -26.25 1.18 -4.79
C GLN A 77 -26.28 1.71 -6.22
N SER A 78 -25.14 1.63 -6.91
CA SER A 78 -24.97 2.16 -8.27
C SER A 78 -25.73 1.37 -9.34
N SER A 79 -26.81 0.65 -9.00
CA SER A 79 -27.68 -0.01 -9.97
C SER A 79 -28.39 0.96 -10.92
N GLU A 80 -28.35 2.27 -10.63
CA GLU A 80 -28.89 3.31 -11.51
C GLU A 80 -27.89 3.88 -12.54
N ARG A 81 -26.64 3.38 -12.59
CA ARG A 81 -25.68 3.73 -13.67
C ARG A 81 -25.67 2.73 -14.82
N GLY A 82 -26.77 1.99 -15.01
CA GLY A 82 -27.04 1.22 -16.22
C GLY A 82 -27.58 2.14 -17.31
N GLY A 83 -26.74 3.01 -17.89
CA GLY A 83 -27.18 3.92 -18.92
C GLY A 83 -26.08 4.80 -19.49
N MET A 84 -25.67 4.48 -20.72
CA MET A 84 -25.13 5.41 -21.70
C MET A 84 -23.66 5.86 -21.53
N PHE A 85 -22.74 5.00 -21.96
CA PHE A 85 -21.62 5.44 -22.79
C PHE A 85 -21.82 4.85 -24.19
N SER A 86 -22.51 5.59 -25.07
CA SER A 86 -22.45 5.35 -26.51
C SER A 86 -21.19 6.06 -27.01
N GLY A 87 -20.08 5.34 -27.11
CA GLY A 87 -18.87 5.88 -27.73
C GLY A 87 -19.14 6.39 -29.15
N PRO A 88 -18.29 7.29 -29.69
CA PRO A 88 -18.45 7.78 -31.05
C PRO A 88 -18.25 6.64 -32.05
N SER A 89 -19.12 6.60 -33.06
CA SER A 89 -19.14 5.65 -34.19
C SER A 89 -17.86 5.65 -35.01
#